data_AF-E4WXI7-F1
#
_entry.id   AF-E4WXI7-F1
#
_cell.length_a   1.000
_cell.length_b   1.000
_cell.length_c   1.000
_cell.angle_alpha   90.00
_cell.angle_beta   90.00
_cell.angle_gamma   90.00
#
_symmetry.space_group_name_H-M   'P 1'
#
loop_
_entity.id
_entity.type
_entity.pdbx_description
1 polymer ?
#
loop_
_entity_poly.entity_id
_entity_poly.type
_entity_poly.pdbx_seq_one_letter_code
_entity_poly.pdbx_strand_id
1 'polypeptide(L)'
;MTDLMENYKDRNDVLAGNVLYLLQAISDVFPEEVLSDMNMSSRSSISIKSLKTAVQSFITAFLRRQLTDNLTKKVLVKMRVILPMCSNPLLLAGYIVGCYDSPNSSIAFLALSAIFTLVSEFNFEYPDFFQKVYRLLSDDVVYAANRVQVLHLINMFLQSPKLPVSFQYAFCKRLSRLALLAPTPVMIGIMPVIFNLIRSSQSLRLLINRPTADVADEDPYVHTAENVEDSRAAESCLWELESLRKHFVPEVKRLASKISTTLGRVDDPIPTDVTYMTMTQKVLDGQKNEEYPLAIDRPKCLISDDLFVEG
;
A
#
# COMPACT_ATOMS: atom_id res chain seq x y z
N MET A 1 -16.01 37.28 7.20
CA MET A 1 -16.37 36.35 6.09
C MET A 1 -15.62 35.03 6.23
N THR A 2 -14.36 35.07 6.66
CA THR A 2 -13.52 33.93 7.06
C THR A 2 -14.10 33.11 8.23
N ASP A 3 -14.53 33.73 9.32
CA ASP A 3 -15.08 33.01 10.50
C ASP A 3 -16.39 32.26 10.25
N LEU A 4 -17.20 32.76 9.31
CA LEU A 4 -18.44 32.10 8.88
C LEU A 4 -18.13 30.88 7.99
N MET A 5 -17.08 30.95 7.16
CA MET A 5 -16.64 29.81 6.36
C MET A 5 -15.94 28.74 7.21
N GLU A 6 -15.19 29.12 8.25
CA GLU A 6 -14.63 28.17 9.22
C GLU A 6 -15.73 27.45 10.02
N ASN A 7 -16.72 28.19 10.56
CA ASN A 7 -17.86 27.59 11.25
C ASN A 7 -18.69 26.64 10.37
N TYR A 8 -18.79 26.91 9.06
CA TYR A 8 -19.48 26.04 8.11
C TYR A 8 -18.69 24.76 7.78
N LYS A 9 -17.36 24.86 7.67
CA LYS A 9 -16.47 23.70 7.52
C LYS A 9 -16.58 22.76 8.72
N ASP A 10 -16.54 23.33 9.92
CA ASP A 10 -16.56 22.56 11.17
C ASP A 10 -17.89 21.82 11.37
N ARG A 11 -19.03 22.47 11.07
CA ARG A 11 -20.35 21.81 11.13
C ARG A 11 -20.53 20.72 10.08
N ASN A 12 -19.98 20.91 8.88
CA ASN A 12 -20.00 19.87 7.84
C ASN A 12 -19.11 18.69 8.22
N ASP A 13 -17.97 18.93 8.87
CA ASP A 13 -17.08 17.88 9.38
C ASP A 13 -17.72 17.08 10.52
N VAL A 14 -18.45 17.74 11.43
CA VAL A 14 -19.24 17.06 12.48
C VAL A 14 -20.38 16.23 11.87
N LEU A 15 -21.15 16.79 10.92
CA LEU A 15 -22.22 16.06 10.25
C LEU A 15 -21.68 14.83 9.51
N ALA A 16 -20.57 14.99 8.79
CA ALA A 16 -19.94 13.89 8.07
C ALA A 16 -19.36 12.83 9.02
N GLY A 17 -18.80 13.24 10.17
CA GLY A 17 -18.41 12.31 11.23
C GLY A 17 -19.59 11.48 11.75
N ASN A 18 -20.73 12.11 11.99
CA ASN A 18 -21.95 11.44 12.42
C ASN A 18 -22.52 10.50 11.34
N VAL A 19 -22.47 10.91 10.07
CA VAL A 19 -22.86 10.06 8.93
C VAL A 19 -21.95 8.84 8.82
N LEU A 20 -20.64 9.02 8.98
CA LEU A 20 -19.67 7.92 8.96
C LEU A 20 -19.81 6.95 10.15
N TYR A 21 -20.24 7.46 11.30
CA TYR A 21 -20.57 6.63 12.46
C TYR A 21 -21.87 5.86 12.21
N LEU A 22 -22.89 6.51 11.66
CA LEU A 22 -24.13 5.87 11.27
C LEU A 22 -23.90 4.77 10.23
N LEU A 23 -23.08 5.02 9.21
CA LEU A 23 -22.74 4.00 8.20
C LEU A 23 -21.99 2.81 8.80
N GLN A 24 -21.17 3.03 9.82
CA GLN A 24 -20.51 1.94 10.54
C GLN A 24 -21.51 1.14 11.36
N ALA A 25 -22.37 1.80 12.12
CA ALA A 25 -23.43 1.14 12.85
C ALA A 25 -24.37 0.35 11.93
N ILE A 26 -24.65 0.86 10.73
CA ILE A 26 -25.45 0.14 9.73
C ILE A 26 -24.68 -1.07 9.19
N SER A 27 -23.37 -0.98 8.99
CA SER A 27 -22.53 -2.13 8.62
C SER A 27 -22.56 -3.23 9.67
N ASP A 28 -22.40 -2.88 10.94
CA ASP A 28 -22.34 -3.86 12.04
C ASP A 28 -23.69 -4.59 12.23
N VAL A 29 -24.78 -3.99 11.75
CA VAL A 29 -26.15 -4.50 11.84
C VAL A 29 -26.61 -5.16 10.54
N PHE A 30 -25.88 -5.01 9.43
CA PHE A 30 -26.28 -5.60 8.16
C PHE A 30 -26.08 -7.12 8.24
N PRO A 31 -27.13 -7.92 8.05
CA PRO A 31 -27.02 -9.37 8.19
C PRO A 31 -26.26 -9.91 6.98
N GLU A 32 -25.04 -10.42 7.19
CA GLU A 32 -24.39 -11.27 6.19
C GLU A 32 -25.12 -12.63 6.09
N GLU A 33 -25.63 -13.18 7.20
CA GLU A 33 -26.46 -14.39 7.23
C GLU A 33 -27.21 -14.49 8.57
N VAL A 34 -28.41 -13.91 8.72
CA VAL A 34 -29.36 -14.31 9.77
C VAL A 34 -30.78 -14.28 9.20
N LEU A 35 -31.11 -15.31 8.43
CA LEU A 35 -32.50 -15.74 8.26
C LEU A 35 -32.78 -16.80 9.34
N SER A 36 -33.03 -16.40 10.59
CA SER A 36 -33.76 -17.31 11.49
C SER A 36 -34.38 -16.71 12.74
N ASP A 37 -33.96 -15.57 13.27
CA ASP A 37 -34.44 -15.20 14.62
C ASP A 37 -34.84 -13.74 14.77
N MET A 38 -35.91 -13.31 14.10
CA MET A 38 -36.79 -12.27 14.64
C MET A 38 -38.24 -12.50 14.24
N ASN A 39 -38.90 -13.33 15.06
CA ASN A 39 -40.34 -13.41 15.16
C ASN A 39 -40.84 -12.20 15.96
N MET A 40 -40.99 -11.04 15.31
CA MET A 40 -41.76 -9.92 15.85
C MET A 40 -42.80 -9.49 14.81
N SER A 41 -44.05 -9.76 15.17
CA SER A 41 -45.26 -9.42 14.45
C SER A 41 -45.37 -7.92 14.17
N SER A 42 -45.82 -7.61 12.95
CA SER A 42 -46.36 -6.31 12.52
C SER A 42 -45.42 -5.10 12.53
N ARG A 43 -44.52 -5.03 11.53
CA ARG A 43 -44.14 -3.81 10.79
C ARG A 43 -43.56 -4.28 9.46
N SER A 44 -44.05 -3.71 8.35
CA SER A 44 -43.69 -4.03 6.95
C SER A 44 -42.28 -4.63 6.82
N SER A 45 -42.17 -5.87 6.35
CA SER A 45 -40.89 -6.51 6.06
C SER A 45 -40.15 -5.66 5.03
N ILE A 46 -39.26 -4.77 5.47
CA ILE A 46 -38.43 -3.99 4.57
C ILE A 46 -37.54 -4.98 3.86
N SER A 47 -37.77 -5.17 2.56
CA SER A 47 -36.92 -6.02 1.73
C SER A 47 -35.47 -5.53 1.82
N ILE A 48 -34.53 -6.46 1.99
CA ILE A 48 -33.09 -6.16 1.98
C ILE A 48 -32.71 -5.35 0.75
N LYS A 49 -33.34 -5.62 -0.41
CA LYS A 49 -33.13 -4.86 -1.65
C LYS A 49 -33.58 -3.40 -1.54
N SER A 50 -34.70 -3.14 -0.86
CA SER A 50 -35.19 -1.78 -0.60
C SER A 50 -34.25 -1.04 0.36
N LEU A 51 -33.73 -1.72 1.39
CA LEU A 51 -32.75 -1.17 2.32
C LEU A 51 -31.43 -0.82 1.61
N LYS A 52 -30.86 -1.74 0.82
CA LYS A 52 -29.66 -1.50 0.00
C LYS A 52 -29.83 -0.32 -0.96
N THR A 53 -31.03 -0.16 -1.53
CA THR A 53 -31.35 0.95 -2.44
C THR A 53 -31.47 2.29 -1.70
N ALA A 54 -32.05 2.30 -0.50
CA ALA A 54 -32.12 3.49 0.35
C ALA A 54 -30.72 3.93 0.83
N VAL A 55 -29.91 2.97 1.29
CA VAL A 55 -28.51 3.19 1.69
C VAL A 55 -27.70 3.76 0.53
N GLN A 56 -27.81 3.16 -0.65
CA GLN A 56 -27.14 3.67 -1.86
C GLN A 56 -27.57 5.09 -2.23
N SER A 57 -28.87 5.39 -2.17
CA SER A 57 -29.39 6.74 -2.48
C SER A 57 -28.87 7.77 -1.47
N PHE A 58 -28.83 7.41 -0.19
CA PHE A 58 -28.28 8.23 0.88
C PHE A 58 -26.79 8.51 0.69
N ILE A 59 -25.98 7.47 0.43
CA ILE A 59 -24.55 7.61 0.18
C ILE A 59 -24.30 8.46 -1.06
N THR A 60 -25.01 8.20 -2.15
CA THR A 60 -24.86 8.99 -3.39
C THR A 60 -25.19 10.46 -3.14
N ALA A 61 -26.24 10.76 -2.37
CA ALA A 61 -26.58 12.13 -1.99
C ALA A 61 -25.53 12.77 -1.07
N PHE A 62 -24.91 11.98 -0.18
CA PHE A 62 -23.85 12.43 0.70
C PHE A 62 -22.55 12.74 -0.06
N LEU A 63 -22.12 11.83 -0.95
CA LEU A 63 -20.91 11.98 -1.77
C LEU A 63 -20.99 13.11 -2.81
N ARG A 64 -22.20 13.53 -3.18
CA ARG A 64 -22.42 14.71 -4.03
C ARG A 64 -22.07 16.03 -3.34
N ARG A 65 -21.95 16.06 -2.01
CA ARG A 65 -21.53 17.25 -1.28
C ARG A 65 -20.01 17.39 -1.38
N GLN A 66 -19.50 18.63 -1.44
CA GLN A 66 -18.05 18.87 -1.38
C GLN A 66 -17.52 18.45 -0.01
N LEU A 67 -16.91 17.26 0.06
CA LEU A 67 -16.29 16.74 1.26
C LEU A 67 -14.88 17.31 1.41
N THR A 68 -14.46 17.55 2.65
CA THR A 68 -13.06 17.91 2.96
C THR A 68 -12.16 16.69 2.76
N ASP A 69 -10.87 16.91 2.44
CA ASP A 69 -9.90 15.83 2.21
C ASP A 69 -9.87 14.79 3.35
N ASN A 70 -9.98 15.24 4.60
CA ASN A 70 -9.98 14.35 5.77
C ASN A 70 -11.21 13.45 5.81
N LEU A 71 -12.39 13.97 5.44
CA LEU A 71 -13.61 13.18 5.35
C LEU A 71 -13.54 12.19 4.19
N THR A 72 -13.06 12.63 3.03
CA THR A 72 -12.86 11.77 1.86
C THR A 72 -11.97 10.58 2.21
N LYS A 73 -10.85 10.81 2.91
CA LYS A 73 -9.99 9.72 3.40
C LYS A 73 -10.75 8.74 4.31
N LYS A 74 -11.52 9.23 5.28
CA LYS A 74 -12.32 8.38 6.19
C LYS A 74 -13.40 7.58 5.45
N VAL A 75 -14.08 8.19 4.48
CA VAL A 75 -15.06 7.52 3.62
C VAL A 75 -14.40 6.41 2.81
N LEU A 76 -13.26 6.71 2.16
CA LEU A 76 -12.57 5.74 1.30
C LEU A 76 -12.06 4.53 2.06
N VAL A 77 -11.55 4.69 3.29
CA VAL A 77 -11.19 3.56 4.16
C VAL A 77 -12.39 2.63 4.40
N LYS A 78 -13.58 3.20 4.57
CA LYS A 78 -14.82 2.44 4.79
C LYS A 78 -15.48 1.97 3.50
N MET A 79 -14.96 2.34 2.33
CA MET A 79 -15.60 2.04 1.05
C MET A 79 -15.69 0.52 0.79
N ARG A 80 -14.72 -0.26 1.27
CA ARG A 80 -14.75 -1.73 1.20
C ARG A 80 -15.99 -2.33 1.87
N VAL A 81 -16.44 -1.71 2.96
CA VAL A 81 -17.64 -2.11 3.70
C VAL A 81 -18.90 -1.55 3.04
N ILE A 82 -18.81 -0.35 2.46
CA ILE A 82 -19.95 0.34 1.84
C ILE A 82 -20.35 -0.30 0.49
N LEU A 83 -19.39 -0.84 -0.28
CA LEU A 83 -19.66 -1.40 -1.61
C LEU A 83 -20.67 -2.59 -1.56
N PRO A 84 -20.51 -3.62 -0.71
CA PRO A 84 -21.48 -4.74 -0.61
C PRO A 84 -22.89 -4.35 -0.16
N MET A 85 -23.00 -3.20 0.52
CA MET A 85 -24.23 -2.66 1.09
C MET A 85 -25.11 -1.97 0.04
N CYS A 86 -24.53 -1.62 -1.11
CA CYS A 86 -25.25 -0.95 -2.18
C CYS A 86 -25.92 -1.99 -3.10
N SER A 87 -27.10 -1.64 -3.64
CA SER A 87 -27.79 -2.50 -4.63
C SER A 87 -27.03 -2.52 -5.96
N ASN A 88 -26.47 -1.38 -6.37
CA ASN A 88 -25.62 -1.25 -7.56
C ASN A 88 -24.39 -0.38 -7.23
N PRO A 89 -23.25 -1.00 -6.91
CA PRO A 89 -22.02 -0.28 -6.53
C PRO A 89 -21.41 0.57 -7.65
N LEU A 90 -21.76 0.31 -8.91
CA LEU A 90 -21.27 1.09 -10.06
C LEU A 90 -21.71 2.57 -10.03
N LEU A 91 -22.81 2.91 -9.34
CA LEU A 91 -23.19 4.32 -9.20
C LEU A 91 -22.18 5.15 -8.37
N LEU A 92 -21.36 4.49 -7.55
CA LEU A 92 -20.30 5.13 -6.79
C LEU A 92 -18.99 5.23 -7.58
N ALA A 93 -18.89 4.55 -8.72
CA ALA A 93 -17.66 4.51 -9.53
C ALA A 93 -17.21 5.90 -9.95
N GLY A 94 -18.13 6.79 -10.36
CA GLY A 94 -17.78 8.16 -10.75
C GLY A 94 -17.08 8.95 -9.63
N TYR A 95 -17.51 8.77 -8.38
CA TYR A 95 -16.85 9.39 -7.22
C TYR A 95 -15.49 8.75 -6.92
N ILE A 96 -15.41 7.42 -6.99
CA ILE A 96 -14.17 6.66 -6.73
C ILE A 96 -13.11 6.99 -7.77
N VAL A 97 -13.48 7.07 -9.06
CA VAL A 97 -12.61 7.51 -10.15
C VAL A 97 -12.15 8.95 -9.93
N GLY A 98 -13.05 9.87 -9.57
CA GLY A 98 -12.66 11.24 -9.22
C GLY A 98 -11.67 11.34 -8.04
N CYS A 99 -11.79 10.44 -7.05
CA CYS A 99 -10.83 10.34 -5.96
C CYS A 99 -9.50 9.72 -6.41
N TYR A 100 -9.53 8.74 -7.31
CA TYR A 100 -8.35 8.07 -7.86
C TYR A 100 -7.54 8.97 -8.79
N ASP A 101 -8.21 9.82 -9.55
CA ASP A 101 -7.59 10.83 -10.41
C ASP A 101 -7.20 12.12 -9.70
N SER A 102 -7.52 12.24 -8.41
CA SER A 102 -7.11 13.39 -7.62
C SER A 102 -5.58 13.54 -7.57
N PRO A 103 -5.06 14.78 -7.50
CA PRO A 103 -3.62 15.03 -7.40
C PRO A 103 -3.06 14.63 -6.03
N ASN A 104 -3.92 14.37 -5.04
CA ASN A 104 -3.51 14.00 -3.71
C ASN A 104 -3.22 12.49 -3.64
N SER A 105 -1.94 12.12 -3.65
CA SER A 105 -1.47 10.73 -3.59
C SER A 105 -2.19 9.93 -2.50
N SER A 106 -2.34 10.49 -1.30
CA SER A 106 -2.99 9.80 -0.17
C SER A 106 -4.45 9.41 -0.45
N ILE A 107 -5.20 10.29 -1.13
CA ILE A 107 -6.60 10.04 -1.48
C ILE A 107 -6.66 9.01 -2.61
N ALA A 108 -5.82 9.17 -3.63
CA ALA A 108 -5.73 8.22 -4.73
C ALA A 108 -5.38 6.80 -4.25
N PHE A 109 -4.51 6.67 -3.23
CA PHE A 109 -4.19 5.39 -2.63
C PHE A 109 -5.33 4.73 -1.88
N LEU A 110 -6.11 5.50 -1.13
CA LEU A 110 -7.28 4.97 -0.46
C LEU A 110 -8.35 4.56 -1.48
N ALA A 111 -8.48 5.33 -2.55
CA ALA A 111 -9.36 5.01 -3.67
C ALA A 111 -8.91 3.75 -4.43
N LEU A 112 -7.60 3.42 -4.45
CA LEU A 112 -7.06 2.21 -5.10
C LEU A 112 -7.73 0.92 -4.59
N SER A 113 -7.99 0.84 -3.28
CA SER A 113 -8.70 -0.29 -2.68
C SER A 113 -10.13 -0.40 -3.22
N ALA A 114 -10.84 0.72 -3.28
CA ALA A 114 -12.22 0.77 -3.72
C ALA A 114 -12.38 0.48 -5.23
N ILE A 115 -11.53 1.09 -6.06
CA ILE A 115 -11.55 0.86 -7.51
C ILE A 115 -11.15 -0.57 -7.84
N PHE A 116 -10.25 -1.19 -7.07
CA PHE A 116 -9.93 -2.61 -7.27
C PHE A 116 -11.11 -3.52 -7.04
N THR A 117 -11.87 -3.30 -5.97
CA THR A 117 -13.11 -4.04 -5.74
C THR A 117 -14.08 -3.85 -6.90
N LEU A 118 -14.21 -2.64 -7.44
CA LEU A 118 -15.03 -2.39 -8.63
C LEU A 118 -14.54 -3.15 -9.88
N VAL A 119 -13.23 -3.16 -10.12
CA VAL A 119 -12.62 -3.85 -11.28
C VAL A 119 -12.75 -5.36 -11.14
N SER A 120 -12.49 -5.91 -9.95
CA SER A 120 -12.44 -7.36 -9.70
C SER A 120 -13.81 -7.99 -9.53
N GLU A 121 -14.73 -7.35 -8.79
CA GLU A 121 -16.03 -7.95 -8.45
C GLU A 121 -17.17 -7.46 -9.36
N PHE A 122 -17.07 -6.22 -9.86
CA PHE A 122 -18.14 -5.59 -10.65
C PHE A 122 -17.76 -5.41 -12.13
N ASN A 123 -16.63 -5.98 -12.57
CA ASN A 123 -16.10 -5.88 -13.94
C ASN A 123 -16.04 -4.43 -14.46
N PHE A 124 -15.71 -3.47 -13.59
CA PHE A 124 -15.54 -2.09 -13.98
C PHE A 124 -14.26 -1.93 -14.83
N GLU A 125 -14.38 -1.32 -16.01
CA GLU A 125 -13.23 -1.03 -16.87
C GLU A 125 -12.69 0.37 -16.59
N TYR A 126 -11.43 0.44 -16.13
CA TYR A 126 -10.70 1.69 -15.98
C TYR A 126 -9.53 1.73 -16.99
N PRO A 127 -9.46 2.76 -17.87
CA PRO A 127 -8.37 2.89 -18.84
C PRO A 127 -7.00 2.99 -18.17
N ASP A 128 -6.00 2.28 -18.69
CA ASP A 128 -4.59 2.35 -18.22
C ASP A 128 -4.41 2.21 -16.70
N PHE A 129 -5.23 1.36 -16.08
CA PHE A 129 -5.22 1.11 -14.63
C PHE A 129 -3.81 0.89 -14.07
N PHE A 130 -3.04 -0.03 -14.67
CA PHE A 130 -1.69 -0.37 -14.22
C PHE A 130 -0.71 0.79 -14.37
N GLN A 131 -0.88 1.63 -15.38
CA GLN A 131 -0.02 2.79 -15.58
C GLN A 131 -0.20 3.81 -14.46
N LYS A 132 -1.44 4.05 -14.04
CA LYS A 132 -1.73 4.92 -12.90
C LYS A 132 -1.18 4.33 -11.60
N VAL A 133 -1.31 3.03 -11.37
CA VAL A 133 -0.70 2.36 -10.21
C VAL A 133 0.83 2.54 -10.20
N TYR A 134 1.47 2.43 -11.37
CA TYR A 134 2.91 2.65 -11.49
C TYR A 134 3.31 4.08 -11.09
N ARG A 135 2.58 5.10 -11.56
CA ARG A 135 2.82 6.50 -11.19
C ARG A 135 2.59 6.75 -9.70
N LEU A 136 1.58 6.10 -9.14
CA LEU A 136 1.26 6.22 -7.72
C LEU A 136 2.42 5.74 -6.84
N LEU A 137 3.14 4.66 -7.21
CA LEU A 137 4.31 4.15 -6.48
C LEU A 137 5.45 5.19 -6.40
N SER A 138 5.34 6.08 -5.44
CA SER A 138 6.25 7.18 -5.16
C SER A 138 6.70 7.12 -3.70
N ASP A 139 7.60 8.01 -3.31
CA ASP A 139 8.09 8.06 -1.92
C ASP A 139 6.95 8.32 -0.93
N ASP A 140 5.88 9.04 -1.34
CA ASP A 140 4.68 9.29 -0.53
C ASP A 140 4.05 8.00 0.03
N VAL A 141 4.12 6.90 -0.72
CA VAL A 141 3.53 5.60 -0.35
C VAL A 141 4.21 5.01 0.86
N VAL A 142 5.54 5.16 0.88
CA VAL A 142 6.40 4.58 1.91
C VAL A 142 6.06 5.19 3.28
N TYR A 143 5.68 6.47 3.30
CA TYR A 143 5.35 7.21 4.51
C TYR A 143 3.85 7.26 4.84
N ALA A 144 2.99 6.71 3.98
CA ALA A 144 1.54 6.70 4.21
C ALA A 144 1.15 5.87 5.44
N ALA A 145 0.14 6.34 6.19
CA ALA A 145 -0.35 5.64 7.39
C ALA A 145 -0.96 4.26 7.09
N ASN A 146 -1.57 4.11 5.91
CA ASN A 146 -2.22 2.89 5.43
C ASN A 146 -1.30 2.02 4.53
N ARG A 147 0.01 2.23 4.58
CA ARG A 147 1.01 1.55 3.73
C ARG A 147 0.89 0.03 3.68
N VAL A 148 0.55 -0.62 4.79
CA VAL A 148 0.42 -2.09 4.87
C VAL A 148 -0.70 -2.61 3.98
N GLN A 149 -1.87 -1.96 4.06
CA GLN A 149 -3.02 -2.32 3.22
C GLN A 149 -2.70 -2.07 1.75
N VAL A 150 -2.03 -0.96 1.45
CA VAL A 150 -1.61 -0.61 0.09
C VAL A 150 -0.62 -1.63 -0.46
N LEU A 151 0.38 -2.05 0.30
CA LEU A 151 1.34 -3.08 -0.11
C LEU A 151 0.66 -4.43 -0.37
N HIS A 152 -0.32 -4.80 0.45
CA HIS A 152 -1.09 -6.02 0.22
C HIS A 152 -1.89 -5.95 -1.08
N LEU A 153 -2.55 -4.82 -1.34
CA LEU A 153 -3.25 -4.58 -2.61
C LEU A 153 -2.27 -4.65 -3.79
N ILE A 154 -1.14 -3.93 -3.72
CA ILE A 154 -0.05 -3.98 -4.73
C ILE A 154 0.37 -5.42 -5.01
N ASN A 155 0.63 -6.22 -3.98
CA ASN A 155 1.00 -7.62 -4.17
C ASN A 155 -0.10 -8.41 -4.88
N MET A 156 -1.36 -8.27 -4.50
CA MET A 156 -2.47 -8.94 -5.20
C MET A 156 -2.56 -8.53 -6.68
N PHE A 157 -2.38 -7.24 -7.00
CA PHE A 157 -2.39 -6.77 -8.39
C PHE A 157 -1.23 -7.36 -9.20
N LEU A 158 -0.03 -7.37 -8.62
CA LEU A 158 1.18 -7.83 -9.31
C LEU A 158 1.19 -9.35 -9.51
N GLN A 159 0.44 -10.09 -8.70
CA GLN A 159 0.21 -11.52 -8.88
C GLN A 159 -0.89 -11.84 -9.91
N SER A 160 -1.54 -10.83 -10.49
CA SER A 160 -2.57 -11.06 -11.51
C SER A 160 -1.96 -11.65 -12.79
N PRO A 161 -2.52 -12.74 -13.35
CA PRO A 161 -1.98 -13.40 -14.53
C PRO A 161 -2.11 -12.55 -15.81
N LYS A 162 -2.94 -11.49 -15.78
CA LYS A 162 -3.19 -10.61 -16.93
C LYS A 162 -2.15 -9.48 -17.07
N LEU A 163 -1.18 -9.39 -16.15
CA LEU A 163 -0.20 -8.32 -16.16
C LEU A 163 0.89 -8.60 -17.22
N PRO A 164 1.13 -7.70 -18.20
CA PRO A 164 2.19 -7.88 -19.17
C PRO A 164 3.58 -7.86 -18.50
N VAL A 165 4.52 -8.59 -19.09
CA VAL A 165 5.88 -8.76 -18.54
C VAL A 165 6.62 -7.41 -18.43
N SER A 166 6.38 -6.46 -19.34
CA SER A 166 6.96 -5.11 -19.29
C SER A 166 6.62 -4.37 -17.99
N PHE A 167 5.35 -4.44 -17.57
CA PHE A 167 4.90 -3.88 -16.30
C PHE A 167 5.58 -4.56 -15.12
N GLN A 168 5.69 -5.89 -15.14
CA GLN A 168 6.36 -6.62 -14.06
C GLN A 168 7.82 -6.16 -13.88
N TYR A 169 8.57 -5.98 -14.97
CA TYR A 169 9.94 -5.45 -14.91
C TYR A 169 9.98 -4.06 -14.28
N ALA A 170 9.14 -3.14 -14.76
CA ALA A 170 9.08 -1.77 -14.26
C ALA A 170 8.67 -1.69 -12.79
N PHE A 171 7.64 -2.45 -12.39
CA PHE A 171 7.20 -2.54 -11.00
C PHE A 171 8.28 -3.13 -10.10
N CYS A 172 8.93 -4.22 -10.52
CA CYS A 172 10.00 -4.85 -9.76
C CYS A 172 11.15 -3.88 -9.50
N LYS A 173 11.63 -3.18 -10.54
CA LYS A 173 12.74 -2.23 -10.43
C LYS A 173 12.35 -1.00 -9.60
N ARG A 174 11.16 -0.42 -9.81
CA ARG A 174 10.66 0.73 -9.05
C ARG A 174 10.48 0.40 -7.56
N LEU A 175 9.89 -0.76 -7.23
CA LEU A 175 9.78 -1.23 -5.86
C LEU A 175 11.15 -1.48 -5.22
N SER A 176 12.13 -1.99 -5.98
CA SER A 176 13.50 -2.21 -5.49
C SER A 176 14.20 -0.89 -5.16
N ARG A 177 14.01 0.17 -5.96
CA ARG A 177 14.50 1.52 -5.65
C ARG A 177 13.79 2.13 -4.44
N LEU A 178 12.47 2.02 -4.37
CA LEU A 178 11.71 2.46 -3.20
C LEU A 178 12.18 1.73 -1.93
N ALA A 179 12.46 0.43 -2.00
CA ALA A 179 12.98 -0.35 -0.88
C ALA A 179 14.34 0.15 -0.40
N LEU A 180 15.21 0.64 -1.30
CA LEU A 180 16.52 1.17 -0.94
C LEU A 180 16.44 2.46 -0.12
N LEU A 181 15.49 3.34 -0.44
CA LEU A 181 15.29 4.62 0.24
C LEU A 181 14.32 4.52 1.43
N ALA A 182 13.58 3.41 1.54
CA ALA A 182 12.54 3.25 2.53
C ALA A 182 13.07 3.05 3.97
N PRO A 183 12.29 3.47 4.99
CA PRO A 183 12.52 3.08 6.37
C PRO A 183 12.51 1.56 6.54
N THR A 184 13.28 1.06 7.52
CA THR A 184 13.45 -0.39 7.75
C THR A 184 12.14 -1.18 7.84
N PRO A 185 11.09 -0.72 8.57
CA PRO A 185 9.83 -1.45 8.66
C PRO A 185 9.14 -1.62 7.30
N VAL A 186 9.24 -0.61 6.44
CA VAL A 186 8.60 -0.62 5.12
C VAL A 186 9.40 -1.48 4.15
N MET A 187 10.72 -1.43 4.23
CA MET A 187 11.62 -2.30 3.48
C MET A 187 11.31 -3.79 3.74
N ILE A 188 11.08 -4.17 5.01
CA ILE A 188 10.66 -5.53 5.39
C ILE A 188 9.31 -5.91 4.73
N GLY A 189 8.41 -4.96 4.50
CA GLY A 189 7.13 -5.17 3.81
C GLY A 189 7.23 -5.24 2.29
N ILE A 190 8.08 -4.41 1.67
CA ILE A 190 8.27 -4.36 0.21
C ILE A 190 9.03 -5.60 -0.29
N MET A 191 10.02 -6.09 0.46
CA MET A 191 10.88 -7.20 0.04
C MET A 191 10.11 -8.49 -0.31
N PRO A 192 9.16 -8.97 0.51
CA PRO A 192 8.27 -10.07 0.13
C PRO A 192 7.53 -9.83 -1.19
N VAL A 193 7.03 -8.61 -1.44
CA VAL A 193 6.31 -8.28 -2.68
C VAL A 193 7.22 -8.45 -3.91
N ILE A 194 8.46 -7.97 -3.80
CA ILE A 194 9.47 -8.12 -4.87
C ILE A 194 9.77 -9.60 -5.13
N PHE A 195 10.02 -10.39 -4.07
CA PHE A 195 10.33 -11.82 -4.23
C PHE A 195 9.14 -12.65 -4.72
N ASN A 196 7.92 -12.31 -4.29
CA ASN A 196 6.69 -12.94 -4.79
C ASN A 196 6.52 -12.65 -6.28
N LEU A 197 6.80 -11.44 -6.73
CA LEU A 197 6.74 -11.09 -8.16
C LEU A 197 7.79 -11.87 -8.98
N ILE A 198 9.04 -11.94 -8.50
CA ILE A 198 10.11 -12.72 -9.15
C ILE A 198 9.80 -14.22 -9.17
N ARG A 199 9.12 -14.73 -8.13
CA ARG A 199 8.69 -16.13 -8.05
C ARG A 199 7.61 -16.45 -9.09
N SER A 200 6.67 -15.54 -9.28
CA SER A 200 5.58 -15.68 -10.24
C SER A 200 6.06 -15.68 -11.68
N SER A 201 7.03 -14.83 -12.01
CA SER A 201 7.48 -14.62 -13.39
C SER A 201 8.97 -14.90 -13.57
N GLN A 202 9.28 -16.04 -14.18
CA GLN A 202 10.63 -16.51 -14.45
C GLN A 202 11.49 -15.48 -15.22
N SER A 203 10.88 -14.70 -16.11
CA SER A 203 11.55 -13.67 -16.92
C SER A 203 12.30 -12.66 -16.04
N LEU A 204 11.75 -12.31 -14.87
CA LEU A 204 12.36 -11.35 -13.95
C LEU A 204 13.68 -11.83 -13.36
N ARG A 205 13.98 -13.14 -13.42
CA ARG A 205 15.30 -13.65 -12.99
C ARG A 205 16.44 -13.10 -13.84
N LEU A 206 16.16 -12.62 -15.06
CA LEU A 206 17.13 -11.91 -15.90
C LEU A 206 17.59 -10.58 -15.28
N LEU A 207 16.82 -9.99 -14.35
CA LEU A 207 17.27 -8.81 -13.59
C LEU A 207 18.24 -9.17 -12.46
N ILE A 208 18.26 -10.43 -12.01
CA ILE A 208 19.17 -10.92 -10.96
C ILE A 208 20.46 -11.42 -11.59
N ASN A 209 20.33 -12.28 -12.59
CA ASN A 209 21.46 -12.89 -13.27
C ASN A 209 21.26 -12.79 -14.77
N ARG A 210 22.08 -11.95 -15.42
CA ARG A 210 22.11 -11.82 -16.88
C ARG A 210 23.42 -12.44 -17.40
N PRO A 211 23.38 -13.67 -17.93
CA PRO A 211 24.59 -14.37 -18.36
C PRO A 211 25.23 -13.78 -19.62
N THR A 212 24.46 -13.05 -20.43
CA THR A 212 24.89 -12.45 -21.70
C THR A 212 25.05 -10.93 -21.62
N ALA A 213 25.28 -10.38 -20.41
CA ALA A 213 25.44 -8.95 -20.25
C ALA A 213 26.84 -8.51 -20.68
N ASP A 214 26.92 -7.57 -21.61
CA ASP A 214 28.14 -6.77 -21.80
C ASP A 214 28.34 -5.85 -20.59
N VAL A 215 29.59 -5.48 -20.31
CA VAL A 215 29.92 -4.52 -19.25
C VAL A 215 29.29 -3.18 -19.64
N ALA A 216 28.25 -2.77 -18.91
CA ALA A 216 27.62 -1.47 -19.08
C ALA A 216 28.21 -0.49 -18.05
N ASP A 217 28.61 0.69 -18.52
CA ASP A 217 29.16 1.75 -17.67
C ASP A 217 28.07 2.37 -16.76
N GLU A 218 26.82 2.40 -17.22
CA GLU A 218 25.68 2.99 -16.51
C GLU A 218 24.40 2.11 -16.58
N ASP A 219 23.56 2.21 -15.55
CA ASP A 219 22.24 1.54 -15.49
C ASP A 219 21.25 2.26 -16.44
N PRO A 220 20.69 1.59 -17.47
CA PRO A 220 19.79 2.22 -18.44
C PRO A 220 18.41 2.58 -17.88
N TYR A 221 18.10 2.19 -16.64
CA TYR A 221 16.78 2.42 -16.03
C TYR A 221 16.51 3.91 -15.72
N VAL A 222 15.38 4.41 -16.25
CA VAL A 222 14.91 5.78 -16.04
C VAL A 222 13.85 5.81 -14.94
N HIS A 223 14.24 6.28 -13.75
CA HIS A 223 13.35 6.32 -12.58
C HIS A 223 12.22 7.36 -12.68
N THR A 224 12.48 8.49 -13.33
CA THR A 224 11.49 9.58 -13.48
C THR A 224 10.44 9.31 -14.54
N ALA A 225 10.55 8.19 -15.26
CA ALA A 225 9.59 7.82 -16.29
C ALA A 225 8.21 7.60 -15.67
N GLU A 226 7.20 8.30 -16.20
CA GLU A 226 5.81 8.11 -15.80
C GLU A 226 5.15 6.92 -16.50
N ASN A 227 5.68 6.53 -17.66
CA ASN A 227 5.23 5.39 -18.46
C ASN A 227 6.14 4.20 -18.24
N VAL A 228 5.56 3.00 -18.24
CA VAL A 228 6.32 1.76 -18.05
C VAL A 228 7.29 1.50 -19.20
N GLU A 229 6.87 1.82 -20.42
CA GLU A 229 7.67 1.59 -21.64
C GLU A 229 8.93 2.45 -21.66
N ASP A 230 8.84 3.69 -21.18
CA ASP A 230 9.96 4.65 -21.13
C ASP A 230 10.97 4.31 -20.02
N SER A 231 10.60 3.46 -19.05
CA SER A 231 11.43 3.18 -17.89
C SER A 231 12.67 2.33 -18.19
N ARG A 232 12.67 1.58 -19.30
CA ARG A 232 13.74 0.63 -19.70
C ARG A 232 14.16 -0.35 -18.60
N ALA A 233 13.24 -0.69 -17.69
CA ALA A 233 13.52 -1.56 -16.55
C ALA A 233 13.96 -2.98 -16.92
N ALA A 234 13.53 -3.50 -18.07
CA ALA A 234 13.95 -4.82 -18.54
C ALA A 234 15.45 -4.89 -18.88
N GLU A 235 16.06 -3.76 -19.24
CA GLU A 235 17.48 -3.67 -19.60
C GLU A 235 18.39 -3.48 -18.38
N SER A 236 17.82 -3.24 -17.19
CA SER A 236 18.54 -3.04 -15.93
C SER A 236 18.78 -4.33 -15.14
N CYS A 237 19.54 -4.25 -14.05
CA CYS A 237 19.65 -5.28 -13.00
C CYS A 237 19.13 -4.78 -11.64
N LEU A 238 18.98 -5.66 -10.65
CA LEU A 238 18.51 -5.34 -9.28
C LEU A 238 19.67 -5.11 -8.29
N TRP A 239 20.55 -4.15 -8.57
CA TRP A 239 21.66 -3.81 -7.66
C TRP A 239 21.17 -3.33 -6.29
N GLU A 240 19.98 -2.72 -6.23
CA GLU A 240 19.39 -2.23 -5.00
C GLU A 240 19.24 -3.36 -3.96
N LEU A 241 18.80 -4.55 -4.38
CA LEU A 241 18.64 -5.70 -3.50
C LEU A 241 19.99 -6.25 -3.02
N GLU A 242 21.02 -6.20 -3.87
CA GLU A 242 22.38 -6.59 -3.49
C GLU A 242 22.95 -5.64 -2.43
N SER A 243 22.73 -4.33 -2.56
CA SER A 243 23.09 -3.36 -1.54
C SER A 243 22.40 -3.64 -0.20
N LEU A 244 21.12 -4.03 -0.22
CA LEU A 244 20.36 -4.37 0.99
C LEU A 244 20.89 -5.62 1.73
N ARG A 245 21.71 -6.47 1.10
CA ARG A 245 22.36 -7.59 1.79
C ARG A 245 23.39 -7.15 2.84
N LYS A 246 23.88 -5.91 2.75
CA LYS A 246 24.79 -5.31 3.73
C LYS A 246 24.07 -4.40 4.73
N HIS A 247 22.74 -4.45 4.78
CA HIS A 247 21.93 -3.64 5.69
C HIS A 247 22.25 -3.96 7.16
N PHE A 248 22.22 -2.93 8.01
CA PHE A 248 22.58 -3.02 9.44
C PHE A 248 21.59 -3.89 10.24
N VAL A 249 20.31 -3.92 9.86
CA VAL A 249 19.30 -4.79 10.50
C VAL A 249 19.42 -6.23 9.99
N PRO A 250 19.62 -7.23 10.88
CA PRO A 250 19.77 -8.63 10.50
C PRO A 250 18.57 -9.21 9.74
N GLU A 251 17.35 -8.82 10.10
CA GLU A 251 16.12 -9.29 9.44
C GLU A 251 16.07 -8.88 7.96
N VAL A 252 16.44 -7.63 7.65
CA VAL A 252 16.55 -7.13 6.27
C VAL A 252 17.61 -7.91 5.52
N LYS A 253 18.80 -8.09 6.11
CA LYS A 253 19.88 -8.87 5.50
C LYS A 253 19.44 -10.30 5.17
N ARG A 254 18.71 -10.96 6.06
CA ARG A 254 18.15 -12.30 5.85
C ARG A 254 17.17 -12.31 4.68
N LEU A 255 16.26 -11.33 4.61
CA LEU A 255 15.32 -11.20 3.48
C LEU A 255 16.05 -10.94 2.17
N ALA A 256 16.97 -9.98 2.13
CA ALA A 256 17.76 -9.65 0.95
C ALA A 256 18.61 -10.82 0.45
N SER A 257 19.16 -11.62 1.36
CA SER A 257 19.98 -12.79 1.02
C SER A 257 19.19 -13.88 0.26
N LYS A 258 17.84 -13.85 0.28
CA LYS A 258 17.02 -14.75 -0.55
C LYS A 258 17.27 -14.58 -2.05
N ILE A 259 17.82 -13.44 -2.50
CA ILE A 259 18.14 -13.22 -3.92
C ILE A 259 19.18 -14.21 -4.47
N SER A 260 20.11 -14.65 -3.61
CA SER A 260 21.17 -15.61 -3.99
C SER A 260 20.76 -17.07 -3.83
N THR A 261 19.56 -17.32 -3.28
CA THR A 261 19.06 -18.67 -2.98
C THR A 261 17.93 -19.01 -3.96
N THR A 262 17.72 -20.31 -4.20
CA THR A 262 16.55 -20.76 -4.96
C THR A 262 15.26 -20.34 -4.24
N LEU A 263 14.49 -19.45 -4.88
CA LEU A 263 13.17 -19.06 -4.40
C LEU A 263 12.25 -20.30 -4.46
N GLY A 264 11.63 -20.65 -3.33
CA GLY A 264 10.64 -21.71 -3.25
C GLY A 264 9.37 -21.40 -4.05
N ARG A 265 8.37 -22.30 -4.03
CA ARG A 265 7.10 -22.12 -4.78
C ARG A 265 6.01 -21.38 -4.01
N VAL A 266 6.13 -21.27 -2.68
CA VAL A 266 5.11 -20.64 -1.83
C VAL A 266 5.43 -19.16 -1.65
N ASP A 267 4.41 -18.33 -1.75
CA ASP A 267 4.53 -16.90 -1.54
C ASP A 267 4.79 -16.54 -0.08
N ASP A 268 5.67 -15.56 0.12
CA ASP A 268 5.98 -15.04 1.42
C ASP A 268 4.86 -14.07 1.85
N PRO A 269 4.31 -14.20 3.07
CA PRO A 269 3.31 -13.28 3.57
C PRO A 269 3.94 -11.89 3.78
N ILE A 270 3.15 -10.85 3.57
CA ILE A 270 3.56 -9.47 3.82
C ILE A 270 3.34 -9.16 5.31
N PRO A 271 4.39 -8.80 6.06
CA PRO A 271 4.23 -8.48 7.47
C PRO A 271 3.35 -7.24 7.69
N THR A 272 2.36 -7.36 8.58
CA THR A 272 1.34 -6.31 8.79
C THR A 272 1.66 -5.36 9.96
N ASP A 273 2.44 -5.80 10.93
CA ASP A 273 2.59 -5.16 12.25
C ASP A 273 4.04 -4.76 12.51
N VAL A 274 4.82 -4.55 11.44
CA VAL A 274 6.20 -4.11 11.56
C VAL A 274 6.25 -2.58 11.64
N THR A 275 6.63 -2.10 12.83
CA THR A 275 6.93 -0.71 13.13
C THR A 275 8.26 -0.63 13.86
N TYR A 276 8.87 0.55 13.95
CA TYR A 276 10.07 0.72 14.76
C TYR A 276 9.82 0.33 16.22
N MET A 277 8.66 0.69 16.78
CA MET A 277 8.30 0.31 18.15
C MET A 277 8.28 -1.21 18.35
N THR A 278 7.62 -1.95 17.45
CA THR A 278 7.58 -3.42 17.55
C THR A 278 8.94 -4.05 17.31
N MET A 279 9.78 -3.47 16.45
CA MET A 279 11.14 -3.96 16.22
C MET A 279 12.01 -3.74 17.46
N THR A 280 11.95 -2.57 18.07
CA THR A 280 12.67 -2.28 19.32
C THR A 280 12.17 -3.17 20.45
N GLN A 281 10.85 -3.34 20.58
CA GLN A 281 10.27 -4.21 21.59
C GLN A 281 10.73 -5.68 21.41
N LYS A 282 10.77 -6.18 20.17
CA LYS A 282 11.33 -7.51 19.87
C LYS A 282 12.79 -7.67 20.28
N VAL A 283 13.59 -6.61 20.18
CA VAL A 283 15.00 -6.63 20.62
C VAL A 283 15.08 -6.59 22.15
N LEU A 284 14.21 -5.84 22.83
CA LEU A 284 14.14 -5.76 24.29
C LEU A 284 13.66 -7.07 24.93
N ASP A 285 12.68 -7.72 24.29
CA ASP A 285 12.08 -8.99 24.72
C ASP A 285 12.91 -10.20 24.27
N GLY A 286 13.86 -10.00 23.36
CA GLY A 286 14.78 -11.02 22.90
C GLY A 286 15.61 -11.60 24.05
N GLN A 287 16.10 -12.83 23.87
CA GLN A 287 16.99 -13.44 24.86
C GLN A 287 18.18 -12.52 25.12
N LYS A 288 18.27 -12.02 26.36
CA LYS A 288 19.45 -11.32 26.84
C LYS A 288 20.55 -12.36 26.95
N ASN A 289 21.55 -12.26 26.07
CA ASN A 289 22.78 -13.02 26.28
C ASN A 289 23.43 -12.52 27.57
N GLU A 290 23.85 -13.45 28.44
CA GLU A 290 24.55 -13.11 29.67
C GLU A 290 25.90 -12.43 29.39
N GLU A 291 26.51 -12.74 28.24
CA GLU A 291 27.75 -12.13 27.78
C GLU A 291 27.58 -11.53 26.38
N TYR A 292 27.89 -10.24 26.25
CA TYR A 292 28.02 -9.56 24.97
C TYR A 292 29.51 -9.42 24.62
N PRO A 293 29.94 -9.79 23.40
CA PRO A 293 31.33 -9.62 23.00
C PRO A 293 31.69 -8.13 22.99
N LEU A 294 32.73 -7.78 23.75
CA LEU A 294 33.26 -6.42 23.82
C LEU A 294 34.37 -6.22 22.79
N ALA A 295 34.53 -4.98 22.30
CA ALA A 295 35.65 -4.62 21.44
C ALA A 295 36.97 -4.81 22.21
N ILE A 296 37.87 -5.63 21.67
CA ILE A 296 39.18 -5.93 22.27
C ILE A 296 40.12 -4.73 22.11
N ASP A 297 40.03 -4.04 20.98
CA ASP A 297 40.90 -2.93 20.66
C ASP A 297 40.36 -1.64 21.30
N ARG A 298 41.09 -1.10 22.27
CA ARG A 298 40.70 0.13 22.97
C ARG A 298 41.33 1.32 22.23
N PRO A 299 40.52 2.28 21.73
CA PRO A 299 41.07 3.46 21.09
C PRO A 299 41.89 4.27 22.09
N LYS A 300 43.08 4.75 21.66
CA LYS A 300 43.98 5.57 22.50
C LYS A 300 43.37 6.91 22.92
N CYS A 301 42.46 7.43 22.09
CA CYS A 301 41.67 8.63 22.34
C CYS A 301 40.30 8.40 21.70
N LEU A 302 39.21 8.69 22.41
CA LEU A 302 37.84 8.54 21.87
C LEU A 302 37.43 9.75 21.02
N ILE A 303 37.83 10.95 21.45
CA ILE A 303 37.58 12.22 20.78
C ILE A 303 38.85 13.06 21.01
N SER A 304 39.64 13.29 19.97
CA SER A 304 40.84 14.13 20.06
C SER A 304 40.45 15.60 20.02
N ASP A 305 41.02 16.42 20.91
CA ASP A 305 40.76 17.87 20.98
C ASP A 305 41.10 18.60 19.67
N ASP A 306 42.02 18.04 18.87
CA ASP A 306 42.40 18.55 17.54
C ASP A 306 41.26 18.51 16.49
N LEU A 307 40.14 17.82 16.76
CA LEU A 307 38.96 17.79 15.87
C LEU A 307 38.06 19.04 16.00
N PHE A 308 38.18 19.80 17.10
CA PHE A 308 37.36 21.00 17.36
C PHE A 308 38.14 22.31 17.29
N VAL A 309 39.42 22.25 16.89
CA VAL A 309 40.18 23.45 16.59
C VAL A 309 39.75 23.94 15.22
N GLU A 310 38.86 24.94 15.20
CA GLU A 310 38.50 25.69 13.99
C GLU A 310 39.77 26.13 13.25
N GLY A 311 39.91 25.70 12.00
CA GLY A 311 40.81 26.26 11.00
C GLY A 311 40.00 26.91 9.90
#